data_AF-E4YHC5-F1
#
_entry.id   AF-E4YHC5-F1
#
_cell.length_a   1.000
_cell.length_b   1.000
_cell.length_c   1.000
_cell.angle_alpha   90.00
_cell.angle_beta   90.00
_cell.angle_gamma   90.00
#
_symmetry.space_group_name_H-M   'P 1'
#
loop_
_entity.id
_entity.type
_entity.pdbx_description
1 polymer ?
#
loop_
_entity_poly.entity_id
_entity_poly.type
_entity_poly.pdbx_seq_one_letter_code
_entity_poly.pdbx_strand_id
1 'polypeptide(L)'
;MESVLLDDWSLIWDRTNNWIQLKGINGEFEIESSPVEAVLGPFVVQTGHSLYKLGVPSKNSCDWIVPKDIRDEFSKGFPKEWVVKITALQERRVTRHTPKREGPIREKSSTLSKSSRISEKMEDSLYRGMSDKQKERARKLDRLRALQKRFRKFLNLIFASEALLTPHFVFRVEFPYLFSEFRNNI
;
A
#
# COMPACT_ATOMS: atom_id res chain seq x y z
N MET A 1 36.56 -2.59 13.17
CA MET A 1 35.95 -3.92 13.02
C MET A 1 36.38 -4.47 11.69
N GLU A 2 36.95 -5.67 11.68
CA GLU A 2 37.23 -6.37 10.43
C GLU A 2 35.91 -6.82 9.79
N SER A 3 35.83 -6.72 8.47
CA SER A 3 34.64 -7.12 7.71
C SER A 3 34.79 -8.55 7.23
N VAL A 4 33.83 -9.41 7.52
CA VAL A 4 33.74 -10.79 7.03
C VAL A 4 33.05 -10.80 5.67
N LEU A 5 33.65 -11.43 4.66
CA LEU A 5 32.98 -11.65 3.38
C LEU A 5 32.09 -12.89 3.50
N LEU A 6 30.83 -12.76 3.09
CA LEU A 6 29.86 -13.86 3.10
C LEU A 6 29.35 -14.09 1.67
N ASP A 7 29.89 -15.11 1.03
CA ASP A 7 29.46 -15.60 -0.28
C ASP A 7 28.35 -16.64 -0.14
N ASP A 8 27.69 -16.96 -1.25
CA ASP A 8 26.56 -17.88 -1.34
C ASP A 8 25.51 -17.64 -0.24
N TRP A 9 25.26 -16.37 0.05
CA TRP A 9 24.52 -15.98 1.26
C TRP A 9 23.01 -16.09 1.05
N SER A 10 22.30 -16.44 2.10
CA SER A 10 20.84 -16.51 2.17
C SER A 10 20.32 -15.88 3.47
N LEU A 11 19.00 -15.70 3.53
CA LEU A 11 18.32 -15.21 4.73
C LEU A 11 17.59 -16.33 5.43
N ILE A 12 17.69 -16.30 6.75
CA ILE A 12 16.85 -17.08 7.65
C ILE A 12 15.98 -16.12 8.41
N TRP A 13 14.66 -16.33 8.37
CA TRP A 13 13.72 -15.52 9.12
C TRP A 13 13.06 -16.33 10.22
N ASP A 14 13.22 -15.89 11.46
CA ASP A 14 12.49 -16.39 12.60
C ASP A 14 11.26 -15.52 12.86
N ARG A 15 10.11 -16.09 12.55
CA ARG A 15 8.80 -15.47 12.75
C ARG A 15 8.40 -15.36 14.21
N THR A 16 8.91 -16.21 15.09
CA THR A 16 8.51 -16.25 16.50
C THR A 16 9.05 -15.04 17.24
N ASN A 17 10.30 -14.71 16.95
CA ASN A 17 11.05 -13.66 17.61
C ASN A 17 11.21 -12.40 16.73
N ASN A 18 10.67 -12.40 15.51
CA ASN A 18 10.67 -11.30 14.54
C ASN A 18 12.06 -10.75 14.16
N TRP A 19 13.00 -11.64 13.90
CA TRP A 19 14.36 -11.27 13.49
C TRP A 19 14.83 -12.09 12.29
N ILE A 20 15.84 -11.58 11.61
CA ILE A 20 16.48 -12.24 10.48
C ILE A 20 17.95 -12.51 10.76
N GLN A 21 18.46 -13.59 10.19
CA GLN A 21 19.87 -13.96 10.17
C GLN A 21 20.37 -14.09 8.75
N LEU A 22 21.67 -13.97 8.63
CA LEU A 22 22.41 -14.33 7.44
C LEU A 22 22.93 -15.75 7.62
N LYS A 23 22.87 -16.52 6.55
CA LYS A 23 23.56 -17.79 6.40
C LYS A 23 24.40 -17.71 5.14
N GLY A 24 25.58 -18.29 5.11
CA GLY A 24 26.40 -18.30 3.90
C GLY A 24 27.77 -18.90 4.13
N ILE A 25 28.67 -18.71 3.17
CA ILE A 25 30.00 -19.29 3.15
C ILE A 25 31.05 -18.18 3.28
N ASN A 26 32.00 -18.36 4.18
CA ASN A 26 33.20 -17.53 4.25
C ASN A 26 34.42 -18.43 4.04
N GLY A 27 34.98 -18.40 2.83
CA GLY A 27 36.03 -19.32 2.40
C GLY A 27 35.48 -20.75 2.30
N GLU A 28 35.84 -21.60 3.27
CA GLU A 28 35.41 -23.00 3.33
C GLU A 28 34.38 -23.26 4.44
N PHE A 29 34.08 -22.26 5.27
CA PHE A 29 33.21 -22.42 6.42
C PHE A 29 31.81 -21.88 6.14
N GLU A 30 30.81 -22.70 6.44
CA GLU A 30 29.43 -22.28 6.54
C GLU A 30 29.23 -21.50 7.84
N ILE A 31 28.70 -20.29 7.74
CA ILE A 31 28.48 -19.38 8.85
C ILE A 31 26.99 -19.06 8.94
N GLU A 32 26.45 -19.17 10.15
CA GLU A 32 25.16 -18.61 10.52
C GLU A 32 25.40 -17.43 11.46
N SER A 33 24.88 -16.25 11.08
CA SER A 33 25.11 -15.02 11.82
C SER A 33 24.16 -14.88 13.00
N SER A 34 24.51 -14.01 13.94
CA SER A 34 23.56 -13.43 14.89
C SER A 34 22.46 -12.63 14.17
N PRO A 35 21.39 -12.19 14.87
CA PRO A 35 20.39 -11.33 14.28
C PRO A 35 20.98 -10.11 13.57
N VAL A 36 20.38 -9.73 12.45
CA VAL A 36 20.70 -8.46 11.79
C VAL A 36 20.20 -7.31 12.65
N GLU A 37 21.14 -6.49 13.10
CA GLU A 37 20.87 -5.32 13.95
C GLU A 37 20.83 -4.04 13.11
N ALA A 38 21.76 -3.90 12.17
CA ALA A 38 21.84 -2.70 11.33
C ALA A 38 22.28 -3.03 9.90
N VAL A 39 21.80 -2.23 8.96
CA VAL A 39 22.19 -2.28 7.55
C VAL A 39 22.91 -0.98 7.23
N LEU A 40 24.21 -1.09 6.93
CA LEU A 40 25.08 0.05 6.63
C LEU A 40 25.13 0.35 5.14
N GLY A 41 24.72 -0.61 4.30
CA GLY A 41 24.55 -0.47 2.86
C GLY A 41 23.87 -1.70 2.26
N PRO A 42 23.59 -1.69 0.95
CA PRO A 42 22.85 -2.78 0.30
C PRO A 42 23.49 -4.17 0.48
N PHE A 43 24.82 -4.21 0.58
CA PHE A 43 25.58 -5.44 0.76
C PHE A 43 26.46 -5.39 2.01
N VAL A 44 26.14 -4.52 2.97
CA VAL A 44 26.93 -4.38 4.20
C VAL A 44 25.99 -4.36 5.39
N VAL A 45 26.11 -5.37 6.23
CA VAL A 45 25.20 -5.65 7.33
C VAL A 45 25.99 -5.86 8.61
N GLN A 46 25.47 -5.38 9.73
CA GLN A 46 26.03 -5.57 11.05
C GLN A 46 25.14 -6.52 11.85
N THR A 47 25.76 -7.54 12.43
CA THR A 47 25.09 -8.53 13.29
C THR A 47 25.91 -8.69 14.57
N GLY A 48 25.38 -8.27 15.72
CA GLY A 48 26.13 -8.21 16.97
C GLY A 48 27.45 -7.44 16.84
N HIS A 49 28.57 -8.13 17.12
CA HIS A 49 29.91 -7.54 17.06
C HIS A 49 30.61 -7.69 15.69
N SER A 50 29.94 -8.29 14.70
CA SER A 50 30.52 -8.59 13.39
C SER A 50 29.91 -7.75 12.29
N LEU A 51 30.74 -7.37 11.32
CA LEU A 51 30.32 -6.66 10.12
C LEU A 51 30.50 -7.59 8.91
N TYR A 52 29.42 -7.87 8.23
CA TYR A 52 29.37 -8.76 7.07
C TYR A 52 29.26 -7.94 5.78
N LYS A 53 30.12 -8.28 4.81
CA LYS A 53 30.01 -7.86 3.42
C LYS A 53 29.40 -9.02 2.64
N LEU A 54 28.24 -8.78 2.06
CA LEU A 54 27.49 -9.76 1.30
C LEU A 54 28.06 -9.84 -0.11
N GLY A 55 28.51 -11.02 -0.49
CA GLY A 55 28.93 -11.33 -1.84
C GLY A 55 27.75 -11.77 -2.70
N VAL A 56 27.93 -12.88 -3.42
CA VAL A 56 26.88 -13.39 -4.31
C VAL A 56 25.79 -14.09 -3.49
N PRO A 57 24.50 -13.76 -3.70
CA PRO A 57 23.40 -14.45 -3.01
C PRO A 57 23.25 -15.90 -3.50
N SER A 58 22.79 -16.79 -2.61
CA SER A 58 22.56 -18.19 -2.96
C SER A 58 21.51 -18.36 -4.06
N LYS A 59 21.90 -19.12 -5.09
CA LYS A 59 21.03 -19.45 -6.23
C LYS A 59 19.99 -20.50 -5.87
N ASN A 60 20.29 -21.37 -4.91
CA ASN A 60 19.40 -22.43 -4.48
C ASN A 60 18.24 -21.85 -3.68
N SER A 61 17.01 -22.22 -3.99
CA SER A 61 15.82 -21.71 -3.27
C SER A 61 15.69 -22.29 -1.88
N CYS A 62 16.22 -23.48 -1.63
CA CYS A 62 16.04 -24.19 -0.36
C CYS A 62 16.83 -23.55 0.79
N ASP A 63 17.90 -22.82 0.48
CA ASP A 63 18.74 -22.16 1.49
C ASP A 63 18.08 -20.89 2.05
N TRP A 64 17.08 -20.37 1.34
CA TRP A 64 16.33 -19.19 1.73
C TRP A 64 15.16 -19.60 2.62
N ILE A 65 15.34 -19.47 3.92
CA ILE A 65 14.28 -19.70 4.92
C ILE A 65 13.48 -18.41 5.08
N VAL A 66 12.98 -17.90 3.95
CA VAL A 66 12.15 -16.70 3.83
C VAL A 66 11.09 -16.89 2.74
N PRO A 67 9.93 -16.21 2.84
CA PRO A 67 8.97 -16.09 1.73
C PRO A 67 9.65 -15.64 0.43
N LYS A 68 9.13 -16.14 -0.70
CA LYS A 68 9.66 -15.83 -2.04
C LYS A 68 9.75 -14.32 -2.31
N ASP A 69 8.74 -13.55 -1.89
CA ASP A 69 8.74 -12.10 -2.06
C ASP A 69 9.94 -11.43 -1.36
N ILE A 70 10.29 -11.88 -0.15
CA ILE A 70 11.45 -11.40 0.60
C ILE A 70 12.73 -11.83 -0.11
N ARG A 71 12.83 -13.08 -0.56
CA ARG A 71 14.00 -13.56 -1.32
C ARG A 71 14.25 -12.72 -2.57
N ASP A 72 13.23 -12.51 -3.39
CA ASP A 72 13.36 -11.81 -4.67
C ASP A 72 13.77 -10.34 -4.50
N GLU A 73 13.35 -9.72 -3.39
CA GLU A 73 13.72 -8.35 -3.04
C GLU A 73 15.13 -8.26 -2.43
N PHE A 74 15.45 -9.11 -1.46
CA PHE A 74 16.69 -9.04 -0.71
C PHE A 74 17.88 -9.67 -1.45
N SER A 75 17.66 -10.55 -2.43
CA SER A 75 18.73 -11.06 -3.31
C SER A 75 19.47 -9.95 -4.06
N LYS A 76 18.86 -8.77 -4.22
CA LYS A 76 19.49 -7.59 -4.84
C LYS A 76 20.20 -6.69 -3.82
N GLY A 77 20.25 -7.10 -2.56
CA GLY A 77 20.76 -6.33 -1.44
C GLY A 77 19.65 -5.79 -0.52
N PHE A 78 20.07 -5.37 0.66
CA PHE A 78 19.19 -4.82 1.68
C PHE A 78 18.69 -3.42 1.32
N PRO A 79 17.36 -3.20 1.27
CA PRO A 79 16.81 -1.87 1.05
C PRO A 79 17.01 -0.97 2.29
N LYS A 80 17.04 0.36 2.10
CA LYS A 80 17.21 1.33 3.21
C LYS A 80 16.17 1.16 4.32
N GLU A 81 14.94 0.79 3.96
CA GLU A 81 13.82 0.57 4.88
C GLU A 81 13.52 -0.93 5.06
N TRP A 82 14.56 -1.75 5.16
CA TRP A 82 14.42 -3.22 5.23
C TRP A 82 13.50 -3.69 6.36
N VAL A 83 13.55 -3.05 7.53
CA VAL A 83 12.69 -3.39 8.68
C VAL A 83 11.22 -3.22 8.29
N VAL A 84 10.85 -2.05 7.76
CA VAL A 84 9.47 -1.73 7.35
C VAL A 84 9.00 -2.72 6.28
N LYS A 85 9.86 -3.07 5.32
CA LYS A 85 9.50 -4.02 4.27
C LYS A 85 9.28 -5.44 4.80
N ILE A 86 10.14 -5.91 5.70
CA ILE A 86 9.95 -7.20 6.34
C ILE A 86 8.65 -7.19 7.14
N THR A 87 8.40 -6.18 7.96
CA THR A 87 7.16 -6.08 8.74
C THR A 87 5.92 -5.99 7.84
N ALA A 88 5.95 -5.22 6.75
CA ALA A 88 4.84 -5.15 5.82
C ALA A 88 4.56 -6.49 5.11
N LEU A 89 5.62 -7.24 4.78
CA LEU A 89 5.50 -8.58 4.19
C LEU A 89 5.05 -9.63 5.22
N GLN A 90 5.35 -9.43 6.50
CA GLN A 90 4.80 -10.24 7.60
C GLN A 90 3.31 -9.97 7.84
N GLU A 91 2.91 -8.70 7.82
CA GLU A 91 1.54 -8.25 8.05
C GLU A 91 0.60 -8.51 6.89
N ARG A 92 1.15 -8.81 5.69
CA ARG A 92 0.41 -9.48 4.62
C ARG A 92 0.00 -10.85 5.12
N ARG A 93 -1.10 -10.86 5.88
CA ARG A 93 -1.87 -12.03 6.27
C ARG A 93 -1.90 -12.92 5.04
N VAL A 94 -1.55 -14.18 5.24
CA VAL A 94 -2.02 -15.29 4.42
C VAL A 94 -3.55 -15.24 4.50
N THR A 95 -4.17 -14.34 3.75
CA THR A 95 -5.52 -14.56 3.30
C THR A 95 -5.36 -15.81 2.46
N ARG A 96 -5.63 -16.98 3.07
CA ARG A 96 -5.98 -18.18 2.32
C ARG A 96 -6.77 -17.66 1.15
N HIS A 97 -6.36 -18.03 -0.06
CA HIS A 97 -7.26 -17.93 -1.20
C HIS A 97 -8.56 -18.58 -0.74
N THR A 98 -9.52 -17.79 -0.28
CA THR A 98 -10.90 -18.20 -0.30
C THR A 98 -11.08 -18.45 -1.79
N PRO A 99 -11.26 -19.71 -2.24
CA PRO A 99 -11.53 -19.94 -3.63
C PRO A 99 -12.63 -18.96 -3.97
N LYS A 100 -12.38 -18.10 -4.97
CA LYS A 100 -13.43 -17.21 -5.45
C LYS A 100 -14.56 -18.15 -5.77
N ARG A 101 -15.61 -18.13 -4.94
CA ARG A 101 -16.83 -18.89 -5.17
C ARG A 101 -17.18 -18.49 -6.59
N GLU A 102 -17.02 -19.40 -7.54
CA GLU A 102 -17.28 -19.13 -8.94
C GLU A 102 -18.74 -18.72 -8.97
N GLY A 103 -18.98 -17.41 -8.96
CA GLY A 103 -20.30 -16.88 -9.26
C GLY A 103 -20.62 -17.38 -10.67
N PRO A 104 -21.88 -17.74 -10.95
CA PRO A 104 -22.26 -18.31 -12.23
C PRO A 104 -21.67 -17.46 -13.36
N ILE A 105 -20.90 -18.12 -14.24
CA ILE A 105 -20.19 -17.52 -15.36
C ILE A 105 -21.24 -16.78 -16.20
N ARG A 106 -21.28 -15.45 -16.08
CA ARG A 106 -22.07 -14.63 -17.00
C ARG A 106 -21.35 -14.64 -18.33
N GLU A 107 -21.91 -15.36 -19.29
CA GLU A 107 -21.54 -15.32 -20.69
C GLU A 107 -21.40 -13.86 -21.13
N LYS A 108 -20.24 -13.53 -21.70
CA LYS A 108 -19.95 -12.21 -22.26
C LYS A 108 -20.77 -12.06 -23.54
N SER A 109 -22.03 -11.65 -23.40
CA SER A 109 -22.78 -11.14 -24.54
C SER A 109 -22.15 -9.81 -24.96
N SER A 110 -21.90 -9.75 -26.26
CA SER A 110 -21.28 -8.68 -27.02
C SER A 110 -21.81 -7.29 -26.67
N THR A 111 -20.87 -6.36 -26.64
CA THR A 111 -21.04 -4.91 -26.72
C THR A 111 -22.19 -4.48 -27.63
N LEU A 112 -23.16 -3.73 -27.11
CA LEU A 112 -23.60 -2.40 -27.55
C LEU A 112 -24.98 -2.08 -26.93
N SER A 113 -25.14 -0.83 -26.49
CA SER A 113 -26.42 -0.18 -26.11
C SER A 113 -27.21 -0.73 -24.92
N LYS A 114 -26.86 -0.31 -23.68
CA LYS A 114 -27.79 -0.37 -22.52
C LYS A 114 -27.38 0.49 -21.30
N SER A 115 -26.63 1.58 -21.48
CA SER A 115 -26.08 2.34 -20.34
C SER A 115 -27.07 3.26 -19.60
N SER A 116 -28.30 3.44 -20.08
CA SER A 116 -29.29 4.30 -19.38
C SER A 116 -30.33 3.55 -18.55
N ARG A 117 -30.69 2.30 -18.90
CA ARG A 117 -31.80 1.58 -18.22
C ARG A 117 -31.42 0.88 -16.91
N ILE A 118 -30.12 0.73 -16.63
CA ILE A 118 -29.65 0.02 -15.44
C ILE A 118 -29.63 0.95 -14.21
N SER A 119 -29.38 2.26 -14.38
CA SER A 119 -29.42 3.19 -13.25
C SER A 119 -30.84 3.45 -12.76
N GLU A 120 -31.82 3.60 -13.66
CA GLU A 120 -33.23 3.82 -13.28
C GLU A 120 -33.79 2.67 -12.44
N LYS A 121 -33.50 1.41 -12.82
CA LYS A 121 -33.98 0.23 -12.06
C LYS A 121 -33.33 0.09 -10.68
N MET A 122 -32.08 0.54 -10.51
CA MET A 122 -31.42 0.54 -9.20
C MET A 122 -31.92 1.69 -8.32
N GLU A 123 -32.10 2.89 -8.87
CA GLU A 123 -32.64 4.02 -8.11
C GLU A 123 -34.07 3.72 -7.61
N ASP A 124 -34.93 3.15 -8.45
CA ASP A 124 -36.29 2.79 -8.04
C ASP A 124 -36.34 1.69 -6.98
N SER A 125 -35.32 0.83 -6.91
CA SER A 125 -35.20 -0.18 -5.87
C SER A 125 -34.80 0.40 -4.52
N LEU A 126 -33.97 1.45 -4.49
CA LEU A 126 -33.49 2.10 -3.27
C LEU A 126 -34.55 2.97 -2.59
N TYR A 127 -35.52 3.47 -3.36
CA TYR A 127 -36.62 4.30 -2.86
C TYR A 127 -38.00 3.62 -2.91
N ARG A 128 -38.02 2.29 -3.04
CA ARG A 128 -39.26 1.50 -3.00
C ARG A 128 -39.94 1.64 -1.62
N GLY A 129 -41.22 1.99 -1.62
CA GLY A 129 -42.02 2.15 -0.39
C GLY A 129 -42.07 3.57 0.19
N MET A 130 -41.38 4.55 -0.41
CA MET A 130 -41.48 5.97 -0.01
C MET A 130 -42.52 6.72 -0.85
N SER A 131 -43.17 7.74 -0.26
CA SER A 131 -43.99 8.67 -1.04
C SER A 131 -43.13 9.52 -1.98
N ASP A 132 -43.68 10.00 -3.09
CA ASP A 132 -42.89 10.71 -4.10
C ASP A 132 -42.21 11.97 -3.56
N LYS A 133 -42.85 12.67 -2.60
CA LYS A 133 -42.25 13.80 -1.86
C LYS A 133 -41.01 13.39 -1.04
N GLN A 134 -40.98 12.18 -0.50
CA GLN A 134 -39.83 11.65 0.26
C GLN A 134 -38.70 11.21 -0.68
N LYS A 135 -39.04 10.59 -1.82
CA LYS A 135 -38.06 10.21 -2.85
C LYS A 135 -37.30 11.43 -3.36
N GLU A 136 -38.02 12.52 -3.62
CA GLU A 136 -37.42 13.74 -4.13
C GLU A 136 -36.49 14.42 -3.11
N ARG A 137 -36.88 14.45 -1.83
CA ARG A 137 -36.02 14.93 -0.74
C ARG A 137 -34.75 14.08 -0.60
N ALA A 138 -34.87 12.76 -0.69
CA ALA A 138 -33.73 11.84 -0.59
C ALA A 138 -32.76 12.03 -1.77
N ARG A 139 -33.27 12.13 -3.00
CA ARG A 139 -32.47 12.44 -4.20
C ARG A 139 -31.73 13.78 -4.07
N LYS A 140 -32.38 14.81 -3.51
CA LYS A 140 -31.75 16.12 -3.28
C LYS A 140 -30.62 16.05 -2.27
N LEU A 141 -30.80 15.29 -1.18
CA LEU A 141 -29.76 15.05 -0.17
C LEU A 141 -28.58 14.25 -0.71
N ASP A 142 -28.83 13.22 -1.51
CA ASP A 142 -27.76 12.41 -2.12
C ASP A 142 -26.94 13.21 -3.13
N ARG A 143 -27.60 14.08 -3.92
CA ARG A 143 -26.92 15.03 -4.80
C ARG A 143 -26.02 15.99 -4.00
N LEU A 144 -26.51 16.54 -2.88
CA LEU A 144 -25.71 17.43 -2.02
C LEU A 144 -24.51 16.71 -1.39
N ARG A 145 -24.69 15.47 -0.91
CA ARG A 145 -23.59 14.64 -0.40
C ARG A 145 -22.54 14.33 -1.46
N ALA A 146 -22.96 14.02 -2.69
CA ALA A 146 -22.06 13.79 -3.80
C ALA A 146 -21.24 15.05 -4.14
N LEU A 147 -21.89 16.22 -4.11
CA LEU A 147 -21.25 17.53 -4.31
C LEU A 147 -20.25 17.83 -3.20
N GLN A 148 -20.62 17.66 -1.92
CA GLN A 148 -19.71 17.82 -0.79
C GLN A 148 -18.49 16.89 -0.87
N LYS A 149 -18.69 15.63 -1.28
CA LYS A 149 -17.59 14.68 -1.45
C LYS A 149 -16.62 15.11 -2.56
N ARG A 150 -17.14 15.67 -3.66
CA ARG A 150 -16.32 16.24 -4.74
C ARG A 150 -15.55 17.48 -4.27
N PHE A 151 -16.21 18.40 -3.59
CA PHE A 151 -15.56 19.59 -3.02
C PHE A 151 -14.47 19.23 -2.02
N ARG A 152 -14.74 18.29 -1.10
CA ARG A 152 -13.74 17.82 -0.13
C ARG A 152 -12.53 17.18 -0.82
N LYS A 153 -12.76 16.39 -1.88
CA LYS A 153 -11.67 15.79 -2.66
C LYS A 153 -10.86 16.87 -3.40
N PHE A 154 -11.51 17.90 -3.93
CA PHE A 154 -10.86 19.02 -4.59
C PHE A 154 -10.02 19.86 -3.61
N LEU A 155 -10.57 20.20 -2.43
CA LEU A 155 -9.81 20.88 -1.38
C LEU A 155 -8.60 20.07 -0.92
N ASN A 156 -8.77 18.76 -0.67
CA ASN A 156 -7.64 17.91 -0.32
C ASN A 156 -6.57 17.86 -1.41
N LEU A 157 -6.95 17.97 -2.69
CA LEU A 157 -6.00 18.02 -3.80
C LEU A 157 -5.21 19.34 -3.80
N ILE A 158 -5.88 20.47 -3.53
CA ILE A 158 -5.25 21.80 -3.42
C ILE A 158 -4.28 21.82 -2.23
N PHE A 159 -4.72 21.40 -1.04
CA PHE A 159 -3.86 21.33 0.15
C PHE A 159 -2.69 20.36 -0.03
N ALA A 160 -2.88 19.25 -0.73
CA ALA A 160 -1.79 18.31 -1.04
C ALA A 160 -0.79 18.89 -2.06
N SER A 161 -1.22 19.82 -2.93
CA SER A 161 -0.34 20.49 -3.88
C SER A 161 0.47 21.65 -3.27
N GLU A 162 -0.01 22.30 -2.21
CA GLU A 162 0.75 23.34 -1.48
C GLU A 162 1.85 22.78 -0.58
N ALA A 163 1.71 21.54 -0.09
CA ALA A 163 2.71 20.90 0.78
C ALA A 163 4.04 20.55 0.08
N LEU A 164 4.15 20.76 -1.24
CA LEU A 164 5.35 20.45 -2.04
C LEU A 164 6.14 21.69 -2.50
N LEU A 165 5.76 22.92 -2.10
CA LEU A 165 6.45 24.16 -2.46
C LEU A 165 6.69 25.09 -1.24
N THR A 166 7.70 24.71 -0.42
CA THR A 166 8.59 25.56 0.41
C THR A 166 8.04 26.53 1.49
N PRO A 167 8.84 26.84 2.53
CA PRO A 167 8.46 27.79 3.58
C PRO A 167 8.55 29.24 3.06
N HIS A 168 7.74 30.12 3.65
CA HIS A 168 7.50 31.52 3.30
C HIS A 168 6.44 31.73 2.21
N PHE A 169 5.17 31.79 2.61
CA PHE A 169 4.29 32.92 2.29
C PHE A 169 3.01 32.78 3.14
N VAL A 170 2.83 33.70 4.08
CA VAL A 170 1.56 33.86 4.81
C VAL A 170 0.58 34.50 3.81
N PHE A 171 -0.27 33.70 3.18
CA PHE A 171 -1.48 34.25 2.57
C PHE A 171 -2.58 34.28 3.64
N ARG A 172 -2.76 35.48 4.17
CA ARG A 172 -4.01 35.91 4.81
C ARG A 172 -5.10 35.76 3.75
N VAL A 173 -5.89 34.69 3.82
CA VAL A 173 -7.10 34.57 3.01
C VAL A 173 -8.12 35.52 3.63
N GLU A 174 -8.04 36.79 3.24
CA GLU A 174 -9.21 37.66 3.29
C GLU A 174 -10.22 37.08 2.29
N PHE A 175 -11.45 36.87 2.74
CA PHE A 175 -12.59 36.52 1.90
C PHE A 175 -13.28 37.83 1.47
N PRO A 176 -12.95 38.44 0.32
CA PRO A 176 -13.82 39.43 -0.28
C PRO A 176 -14.82 38.70 -1.20
N TYR A 177 -16.10 38.90 -0.94
CA TYR A 177 -17.22 38.70 -1.88
C TYR A 177 -17.46 37.31 -2.47
N LEU A 178 -18.13 36.42 -1.72
CA LEU A 178 -19.03 35.42 -2.31
C LEU A 178 -20.28 35.17 -1.44
N PHE A 179 -20.83 36.24 -0.87
CA PHE A 179 -22.14 36.26 -0.22
C PHE A 179 -22.92 37.49 -0.70
N SER A 180 -23.34 37.52 -1.97
CA SER A 180 -24.31 38.54 -2.42
C SER A 180 -25.37 38.08 -3.42
N GLU A 181 -25.43 36.81 -3.83
CA GLU A 181 -26.44 36.37 -4.82
C GLU A 181 -27.46 35.33 -4.34
N PHE A 182 -27.55 35.03 -3.03
CA PHE A 182 -28.60 34.15 -2.49
C PHE A 182 -29.74 34.89 -1.77
N ARG A 183 -30.04 36.14 -2.16
CA ARG A 183 -31.08 36.93 -1.50
C ARG A 183 -32.06 37.70 -2.39
N ASN A 184 -32.26 37.30 -3.65
CA ASN A 184 -33.38 37.77 -4.48
C ASN A 184 -34.00 36.62 -5.28
N ASN A 185 -34.77 35.76 -4.60
CA ASN A 185 -35.86 34.96 -5.20
C ASN A 185 -36.68 34.26 -4.09
N ILE A 186 -37.24 35.06 -3.18
CA ILE A 186 -38.45 34.74 -2.41
C ILE A 186 -39.38 35.94 -2.60
#